data_AF-A0A497CIT8-F1
#
_entry.id   AF-A0A497CIT8-F1
#
_cell.length_a   1.000
_cell.length_b   1.000
_cell.length_c   1.000
_cell.angle_alpha   90.00
_cell.angle_beta   90.00
_cell.angle_gamma   90.00
#
_symmetry.space_group_name_H-M   'P 1'
#
loop_
_entity.id
_entity.type
_entity.pdbx_description
1 polymer ?
#
loop_
_entity_poly.entity_id
_entity_poly.type
_entity_poly.pdbx_seq_one_letter_code
_entity_poly.pdbx_strand_id
1 'polypeptide(L)'
;PAGNIDNPEKTIPKATMLGTIITTFVYIFGTVVLFGILPMDVLKDSPAPFAEAGKIIGGDYVGYFVATGAAISAIGCLNGWILLSGQLPMAAAQDNMFPRIFKRENKNGVPYLGVLIGSALTSVLLFMNLSDSLIKQFKFIVDLTVLSVLVPYIFVAAAYVIVIIEKKLHFNNVLKTFLLGSLGFAYSLWAIFGTPSDTVFYGFLLLLAGIPFYVLMQWNKREK
;
A
#
# COMPACT_ATOMS: atom_id res chain seq x y z
N PRO A 1 -7.51 -1.10 -12.79
CA PRO A 1 -6.32 -1.97 -12.94
C PRO A 1 -6.59 -3.35 -13.54
N ALA A 2 -7.49 -4.15 -12.94
CA ALA A 2 -7.72 -5.52 -13.39
C ALA A 2 -8.25 -5.62 -14.84
N GLY A 3 -9.00 -4.63 -15.32
CA GLY A 3 -9.53 -4.59 -16.68
C GLY A 3 -8.47 -4.39 -17.79
N ASN A 4 -7.24 -4.03 -17.44
CA ASN A 4 -6.14 -3.79 -18.39
C ASN A 4 -5.06 -4.89 -18.34
N ILE A 5 -5.37 -6.05 -17.74
CA ILE A 5 -4.44 -7.17 -17.56
C ILE A 5 -4.91 -8.33 -18.43
N ASP A 6 -4.00 -8.95 -19.17
CA ASP A 6 -4.29 -10.16 -19.94
C ASP A 6 -4.60 -11.34 -18.99
N ASN A 7 -5.77 -11.97 -19.19
CA ASN A 7 -6.26 -13.09 -18.38
C ASN A 7 -6.20 -12.82 -16.85
N PRO A 8 -6.95 -11.81 -16.34
CA PRO A 8 -6.80 -11.32 -14.98
C PRO A 8 -7.07 -12.39 -13.92
N GLU A 9 -7.98 -13.33 -14.18
CA GLU A 9 -8.31 -14.45 -13.29
C GLU A 9 -7.13 -15.37 -12.99
N LYS A 10 -6.15 -15.48 -13.90
CA LYS A 10 -4.96 -16.31 -13.73
C LYS A 10 -3.73 -15.47 -13.40
N THR A 11 -3.59 -14.32 -14.05
CA THR A 11 -2.41 -13.47 -13.93
C THR A 11 -2.34 -12.78 -12.57
N ILE A 12 -3.46 -12.24 -12.07
CA ILE A 12 -3.46 -11.51 -10.79
C ILE A 12 -3.12 -12.43 -9.61
N PRO A 13 -3.77 -13.60 -9.40
CA PRO A 13 -3.43 -14.46 -8.26
C PRO A 13 -1.99 -14.98 -8.31
N LYS A 14 -1.49 -15.33 -9.50
CA LYS A 14 -0.11 -15.79 -9.68
C LYS A 14 0.90 -14.69 -9.40
N ALA A 15 0.69 -13.50 -9.95
CA ALA A 15 1.58 -12.36 -9.77
C ALA A 15 1.64 -11.94 -8.29
N THR A 16 0.48 -11.87 -7.61
CA THR A 16 0.41 -11.57 -6.18
C THR A 16 1.16 -12.62 -5.37
N MET A 17 0.88 -13.92 -5.58
CA MET A 17 1.50 -14.99 -4.79
C MET A 17 3.02 -15.07 -5.01
N LEU A 18 3.48 -15.05 -6.26
CA LEU A 18 4.91 -15.07 -6.58
C LEU A 18 5.61 -13.83 -6.02
N GLY A 19 5.01 -12.65 -6.18
CA GLY A 19 5.53 -11.40 -5.64
C GLY A 19 5.70 -11.47 -4.12
N THR A 20 4.69 -11.94 -3.39
CA THR A 20 4.76 -12.10 -1.93
C THR A 20 5.84 -13.10 -1.52
N ILE A 21 5.94 -14.26 -2.16
CA ILE A 21 6.94 -15.28 -1.83
C ILE A 21 8.36 -14.75 -2.08
N ILE A 22 8.61 -14.15 -3.25
CA ILE A 22 9.92 -13.57 -3.60
C ILE A 22 10.30 -12.49 -2.59
N THR A 23 9.37 -11.58 -2.28
CA THR A 23 9.60 -10.49 -1.32
C THR A 23 9.91 -11.04 0.08
N THR A 24 9.21 -12.10 0.49
CA THR A 24 9.42 -12.74 1.80
C THR A 24 10.85 -13.28 1.92
N PHE A 25 11.32 -14.01 0.91
CA PHE A 25 12.69 -14.52 0.91
C PHE A 25 13.74 -13.41 0.87
N VAL A 26 13.51 -12.39 0.04
CA VAL A 26 14.41 -11.22 -0.04
C VAL A 26 14.50 -10.51 1.32
N TYR A 27 13.38 -10.34 2.03
CA TYR A 27 13.36 -9.72 3.35
C TYR A 27 14.07 -10.57 4.39
N ILE A 28 13.77 -11.87 4.45
CA ILE A 28 14.40 -12.77 5.43
C ILE A 28 15.91 -12.84 5.19
N PHE A 29 16.34 -13.19 3.97
CA PHE A 29 17.76 -13.34 3.67
C PHE A 29 18.50 -12.01 3.73
N GLY A 30 17.91 -10.93 3.22
CA GLY A 30 18.49 -9.60 3.30
C GLY A 30 18.74 -9.17 4.75
N THR A 31 17.76 -9.38 5.63
CA THR A 31 17.89 -9.03 7.05
C THR A 31 18.94 -9.89 7.76
N VAL A 32 18.95 -11.21 7.51
CA VAL A 32 19.96 -12.13 8.07
C VAL A 32 21.37 -11.72 7.66
N VAL A 33 21.57 -11.36 6.38
CA VAL A 33 22.86 -10.88 5.88
C VAL A 33 23.23 -9.55 6.52
N LEU A 34 22.31 -8.59 6.62
CA LEU A 34 22.60 -7.29 7.26
C LEU A 34 23.01 -7.44 8.72
N PHE A 35 22.26 -8.22 9.51
CA PHE A 35 22.60 -8.47 10.91
C PHE A 35 23.89 -9.26 11.10
N GLY A 36 24.29 -10.08 10.11
CA GLY A 36 25.54 -10.81 10.14
C GLY A 36 26.78 -9.96 9.79
N ILE A 37 26.61 -8.87 9.04
CA ILE A 37 27.71 -8.04 8.52
C ILE A 37 27.87 -6.74 9.30
N LEU A 38 26.78 -6.06 9.63
CA LEU A 38 26.82 -4.73 10.23
C LEU A 38 26.72 -4.79 11.77
N PRO A 39 27.63 -4.10 12.49
CA PRO A 39 27.45 -3.82 13.91
C PRO A 39 26.11 -3.12 14.18
N MET A 40 25.46 -3.44 15.31
CA MET A 40 24.13 -2.90 15.63
C MET A 40 24.10 -1.37 15.78
N ASP A 41 25.19 -0.78 16.26
CA ASP A 41 25.38 0.67 16.40
C ASP A 41 25.38 1.37 15.05
N VAL A 42 26.05 0.79 14.04
CA VAL A 42 26.02 1.31 12.67
C VAL A 42 24.64 1.11 12.04
N LEU A 43 24.08 -0.08 12.18
CA LEU A 43 22.82 -0.46 11.54
C LEU A 43 21.64 0.42 11.98
N LYS A 44 21.58 0.79 13.26
CA LYS A 44 20.48 1.57 13.84
C LYS A 44 20.36 2.97 13.24
N ASP A 45 21.51 3.60 12.95
CA ASP A 45 21.57 4.99 12.51
C ASP A 45 21.85 5.12 11.00
N SER A 46 22.08 4.00 10.32
CA SER A 46 22.33 3.94 8.88
C SER A 46 21.10 4.32 8.05
N PRO A 47 21.18 5.34 7.17
CA PRO A 47 20.12 5.64 6.22
C PRO A 47 20.08 4.68 5.03
N ALA A 48 21.16 3.91 4.79
CA ALA A 48 21.31 3.03 3.64
C ALA A 48 22.09 1.74 3.99
N PRO A 49 21.55 0.87 4.87
CA PRO A 49 22.30 -0.25 5.42
C PRO A 49 22.75 -1.28 4.38
N PHE A 50 21.99 -1.48 3.30
CA PHE A 50 22.40 -2.37 2.22
C PHE A 50 23.59 -1.83 1.41
N ALA A 51 23.70 -0.51 1.23
CA ALA A 51 24.84 0.11 0.55
C ALA A 51 26.10 0.03 1.42
N GLU A 52 25.96 0.23 2.73
CA GLU A 52 27.05 0.06 3.70
C GLU A 52 27.54 -1.38 3.77
N ALA A 53 26.62 -2.35 3.81
CA ALA A 53 26.99 -3.77 3.72
C ALA A 53 27.73 -4.07 2.41
N GLY A 54 27.26 -3.53 1.28
CA GLY A 54 27.95 -3.64 -0.01
C GLY A 54 29.37 -3.07 0.02
N LYS A 55 29.56 -1.93 0.69
CA LYS A 55 30.88 -1.30 0.88
C LYS A 55 31.83 -2.18 1.71
N ILE A 56 31.33 -2.85 2.74
CA ILE A 56 32.13 -3.77 3.56
C ILE A 56 32.54 -5.01 2.74
N ILE A 57 31.63 -5.55 1.92
CA ILE A 57 31.87 -6.78 1.14
C ILE A 57 32.87 -6.55 -0.01
N GLY A 58 32.75 -5.43 -0.73
CA GLY A 58 33.46 -5.25 -1.99
C GLY A 58 33.97 -3.84 -2.25
N GLY A 59 34.05 -3.00 -1.22
CA GLY A 59 34.52 -1.63 -1.32
C GLY A 59 33.47 -0.65 -1.88
N ASP A 60 33.89 0.61 -2.02
CA ASP A 60 32.99 1.73 -2.35
C ASP A 60 32.21 1.52 -3.67
N TYR A 61 32.83 0.88 -4.67
CA TYR A 61 32.17 0.60 -5.95
C TYR A 61 30.92 -0.28 -5.79
N VAL A 62 30.99 -1.32 -4.93
CA VAL A 62 29.84 -2.18 -4.67
C VAL A 62 28.77 -1.44 -3.87
N GLY A 63 29.18 -0.62 -2.91
CA GLY A 63 28.26 0.26 -2.17
C GLY A 63 27.48 1.20 -3.09
N TYR A 64 28.16 1.89 -4.01
CA TYR A 64 27.50 2.76 -4.99
C TYR A 64 26.60 2.00 -5.96
N PHE A 65 27.00 0.82 -6.39
CA PHE A 65 26.18 -0.04 -7.24
C PHE A 65 24.86 -0.42 -6.55
N VAL A 66 24.93 -0.87 -5.29
CA VAL A 66 23.74 -1.22 -4.50
C VAL A 66 22.85 0.01 -4.26
N ALA A 67 23.43 1.15 -3.88
CA ALA A 67 22.67 2.39 -3.66
C ALA A 67 21.95 2.85 -4.94
N THR A 68 22.62 2.78 -6.09
CA THR A 68 22.03 3.14 -7.38
C THR A 68 20.92 2.18 -7.78
N GLY A 69 21.13 0.86 -7.59
CA GLY A 69 20.09 -0.14 -7.83
C GLY A 69 18.86 0.07 -6.94
N ALA A 70 19.07 0.38 -5.67
CA ALA A 70 17.98 0.71 -4.74
C ALA A 70 17.21 1.97 -5.17
N ALA A 71 17.90 3.02 -5.62
CA ALA A 71 17.28 4.23 -6.12
C ALA A 71 16.44 3.97 -7.38
N ILE A 72 16.97 3.22 -8.36
CA ILE A 72 16.24 2.85 -9.58
C ILE A 72 15.00 2.00 -9.23
N SER A 73 15.13 1.05 -8.30
CA SER A 73 14.03 0.23 -7.81
C SER A 73 12.93 1.09 -7.15
N ALA A 74 13.31 2.06 -6.33
CA ALA A 74 12.37 2.99 -5.70
C ALA A 74 11.60 3.83 -6.73
N ILE A 75 12.27 4.32 -7.78
CA ILE A 75 11.62 5.03 -8.90
C ILE A 75 10.63 4.10 -9.64
N GLY A 76 11.01 2.84 -9.86
CA GLY A 76 10.12 1.83 -10.45
C GLY A 76 8.87 1.60 -9.60
N CYS A 77 9.02 1.43 -8.29
CA CYS A 77 7.91 1.30 -7.34
C CYS A 77 6.99 2.52 -7.35
N LEU A 78 7.57 3.73 -7.36
CA LEU A 78 6.86 5.00 -7.38
C LEU A 78 5.96 5.13 -8.61
N ASN A 79 6.41 4.69 -9.79
CA ASN A 79 5.58 4.66 -11.00
C ASN A 79 4.32 3.77 -10.82
N GLY A 80 4.46 2.63 -10.15
CA GLY A 80 3.33 1.75 -9.83
C GLY A 80 2.30 2.44 -8.91
N TRP A 81 2.78 3.16 -7.90
CA TRP A 81 1.90 3.92 -7.00
C TRP A 81 1.18 5.08 -7.68
N ILE A 82 1.86 5.81 -8.58
CA ILE A 82 1.25 6.89 -9.38
C ILE A 82 0.13 6.33 -10.27
N LEU A 83 0.33 5.15 -10.86
CA LEU A 83 -0.70 4.48 -11.65
C LEU A 83 -1.92 4.14 -10.79
N LEU A 84 -1.70 3.57 -9.60
CA LEU A 84 -2.77 3.23 -8.66
C LEU A 84 -3.52 4.46 -8.14
N SER A 85 -2.82 5.56 -7.87
CA SER A 85 -3.42 6.80 -7.36
C SER A 85 -4.39 7.44 -8.36
N GLY A 86 -4.23 7.19 -9.66
CA GLY A 86 -5.20 7.57 -10.68
C GLY A 86 -6.34 6.56 -10.85
N GLN A 87 -6.00 5.27 -10.95
CA GLN A 87 -6.97 4.23 -11.29
C GLN A 87 -7.96 3.89 -10.17
N LEU A 88 -7.54 3.97 -8.89
CA LEU A 88 -8.43 3.68 -7.77
C LEU A 88 -9.58 4.70 -7.66
N PRO A 89 -9.32 6.03 -7.64
CA PRO A 89 -10.38 7.03 -7.69
C PRO A 89 -11.27 6.91 -8.93
N MET A 90 -10.69 6.58 -10.09
CA MET A 90 -11.44 6.39 -11.33
C MET A 90 -12.42 5.22 -11.23
N ALA A 91 -11.97 4.07 -10.75
CA ALA A 91 -12.82 2.89 -10.56
C ALA A 91 -13.95 3.19 -9.56
N ALA A 92 -13.61 3.78 -8.41
CA ALA A 92 -14.62 4.20 -7.42
C ALA A 92 -15.58 5.24 -8.00
N ALA A 93 -15.10 6.15 -8.85
CA ALA A 93 -15.96 7.11 -9.53
C ALA A 93 -16.89 6.41 -10.52
N GLN A 94 -16.41 5.46 -11.33
CA GLN A 94 -17.20 4.66 -12.29
C GLN A 94 -18.41 4.00 -11.60
N ASP A 95 -18.19 3.40 -10.43
CA ASP A 95 -19.23 2.82 -9.55
C ASP A 95 -20.13 3.87 -8.85
N ASN A 96 -19.91 5.15 -9.15
CA ASN A 96 -20.56 6.29 -8.54
C ASN A 96 -20.38 6.32 -7.01
N MET A 97 -19.22 5.90 -6.51
CA MET A 97 -18.80 5.98 -5.10
C MET A 97 -17.75 7.07 -4.87
N PHE A 98 -17.32 7.76 -5.92
CA PHE A 98 -16.39 8.89 -5.85
C PHE A 98 -16.78 10.04 -6.81
N PRO A 99 -16.37 11.31 -6.60
CA PRO A 99 -16.79 12.43 -7.44
C PRO A 99 -16.60 12.18 -8.94
N ARG A 100 -17.63 12.52 -9.75
CA ARG A 100 -17.68 12.23 -11.19
C ARG A 100 -16.51 12.82 -11.99
N ILE A 101 -15.85 13.84 -11.46
CA ILE A 101 -14.65 14.44 -12.07
C ILE A 101 -13.53 13.40 -12.28
N PHE A 102 -13.42 12.41 -11.41
CA PHE A 102 -12.42 11.33 -11.51
C PHE A 102 -12.77 10.26 -12.56
N LYS A 103 -13.97 10.31 -13.17
CA LYS A 103 -14.31 9.48 -14.35
C LYS A 103 -13.62 9.95 -15.64
N ARG A 104 -13.07 11.19 -15.66
CA ARG A 104 -12.53 11.78 -16.88
C ARG A 104 -11.21 11.13 -17.25
N GLU A 105 -11.19 10.53 -18.43
CA GLU A 105 -10.01 9.93 -19.04
C GLU A 105 -9.51 10.81 -20.20
N ASN A 106 -8.21 10.73 -20.49
CA ASN A 106 -7.65 11.33 -21.70
C ASN A 106 -7.88 10.42 -22.93
N LYS A 107 -7.37 10.82 -24.10
CA LYS A 107 -7.49 10.05 -25.35
C LYS A 107 -6.91 8.63 -25.29
N ASN A 108 -6.04 8.35 -24.31
CA ASN A 108 -5.37 7.08 -24.11
C ASN A 108 -5.99 6.27 -22.95
N GLY A 109 -7.16 6.66 -22.42
CA GLY A 109 -7.82 5.95 -21.32
C GLY A 109 -7.17 6.16 -19.94
N VAL A 110 -6.35 7.21 -19.79
CA VAL A 110 -5.65 7.48 -18.51
C VAL A 110 -6.45 8.50 -17.68
N PRO A 111 -6.73 8.22 -16.38
CA PRO A 111 -7.41 9.15 -15.46
C PRO A 111 -6.49 10.30 -15.03
N TYR A 112 -6.29 11.27 -15.92
CA TYR A 112 -5.31 12.33 -15.74
C TYR A 112 -5.57 13.22 -14.51
N LEU A 113 -6.84 13.46 -14.14
CA LEU A 113 -7.18 14.28 -12.97
C LEU A 113 -6.82 13.58 -11.65
N GLY A 114 -7.01 12.26 -11.58
CA GLY A 114 -6.59 11.48 -10.40
C GLY A 114 -5.08 11.54 -10.20
N VAL A 115 -4.33 11.40 -11.30
CA VAL A 115 -2.86 11.52 -11.28
C VAL A 115 -2.44 12.94 -10.89
N LEU A 116 -2.98 13.98 -11.53
CA LEU A 116 -2.60 15.37 -11.27
C LEU A 116 -2.88 15.79 -9.82
N ILE A 117 -4.08 15.49 -9.31
CA ILE A 117 -4.46 15.82 -7.93
C ILE A 117 -3.60 15.02 -6.95
N GLY A 118 -3.39 13.71 -7.20
CA GLY A 118 -2.52 12.88 -6.37
C GLY A 118 -1.09 13.43 -6.31
N SER A 119 -0.49 13.74 -7.47
CA SER A 119 0.86 14.32 -7.55
C SER A 119 0.96 15.69 -6.89
N ALA A 120 -0.06 16.55 -7.02
CA ALA A 120 -0.11 17.84 -6.34
C ALA A 120 -0.14 17.67 -4.81
N LEU A 121 -0.99 16.77 -4.30
CA LEU A 121 -1.07 16.48 -2.87
C LEU A 121 0.25 15.91 -2.34
N THR A 122 0.86 14.95 -3.05
CA THR A 122 2.17 14.41 -2.68
C THR A 122 3.25 15.49 -2.68
N SER A 123 3.24 16.41 -3.66
CA SER A 123 4.19 17.52 -3.71
C SER A 123 4.04 18.46 -2.51
N VAL A 124 2.81 18.79 -2.12
CA VAL A 124 2.55 19.58 -0.91
C VAL A 124 3.08 18.88 0.34
N LEU A 125 2.87 17.57 0.46
CA LEU A 125 3.40 16.77 1.57
C LEU A 125 4.95 16.71 1.56
N LEU A 126 5.59 16.73 0.39
CA LEU A 126 7.05 16.79 0.29
C LEU A 126 7.61 18.13 0.75
N PHE A 127 6.94 19.25 0.46
CA PHE A 127 7.33 20.56 1.02
C PHE A 127 7.22 20.58 2.55
N MET A 128 6.28 19.81 3.09
CA MET A 128 6.19 19.51 4.51
C MET A 128 7.24 18.49 4.99
N ASN A 129 8.39 18.30 4.33
CA ASN A 129 9.47 17.44 4.86
C ASN A 129 10.77 18.23 5.16
N LEU A 130 10.82 19.54 4.88
CA LEU A 130 12.05 20.32 4.86
C LEU A 130 12.63 20.73 6.25
N SER A 131 12.03 20.31 7.37
CA SER A 131 12.59 20.62 8.71
C SER A 131 12.51 19.42 9.68
N ASP A 132 13.38 19.37 10.69
CA ASP A 132 13.51 18.25 11.63
C ASP A 132 12.22 17.88 12.37
N SER A 133 11.36 18.87 12.63
CA SER A 133 10.04 18.61 13.25
C SER A 133 9.11 17.81 12.32
N LEU A 134 9.39 17.78 11.02
CA LEU A 134 8.58 17.14 10.00
C LEU A 134 9.05 15.72 9.67
N ILE A 135 10.22 15.27 10.15
CA ILE A 135 10.57 13.84 10.12
C ILE A 135 9.59 13.04 11.00
N LYS A 136 9.23 13.59 12.17
CA LYS A 136 8.18 13.01 13.03
C LYS A 136 6.82 13.00 12.32
N GLN A 137 6.48 14.08 11.61
CA GLN A 137 5.25 14.15 10.82
C GLN A 137 5.25 13.15 9.67
N PHE A 138 6.38 12.95 9.00
CA PHE A 138 6.53 11.95 7.96
C PHE A 138 6.30 10.53 8.51
N LYS A 139 6.93 10.18 9.64
CA LYS A 139 6.68 8.89 10.32
C LYS A 139 5.20 8.72 10.66
N PHE A 140 4.58 9.76 11.22
CA PHE A 140 3.15 9.76 11.52
C PHE A 140 2.28 9.56 10.27
N ILE A 141 2.58 10.21 9.15
CA ILE A 141 1.87 10.04 7.88
C ILE A 141 2.05 8.62 7.32
N VAL A 142 3.26 8.04 7.44
CA VAL A 142 3.54 6.66 7.07
C VAL A 142 2.67 5.71 7.90
N ASP A 143 2.66 5.86 9.23
CA ASP A 143 1.84 5.02 10.12
C ASP A 143 0.34 5.16 9.80
N LEU A 144 -0.12 6.40 9.54
CA LEU A 144 -1.50 6.70 9.16
C LEU A 144 -1.87 6.04 7.82
N THR A 145 -0.94 6.04 6.86
CA THR A 145 -1.12 5.38 5.56
C THR A 145 -1.22 3.87 5.72
N VAL A 146 -0.34 3.26 6.52
CA VAL A 146 -0.37 1.82 6.83
C VAL A 146 -1.71 1.45 7.46
N LEU A 147 -2.17 2.20 8.46
CA LEU A 147 -3.47 1.97 9.09
C LEU A 147 -4.62 2.08 8.08
N SER A 148 -4.57 3.07 7.20
CA SER A 148 -5.59 3.27 6.14
C SER A 148 -5.64 2.10 5.14
N VAL A 149 -4.55 1.34 4.97
CA VAL A 149 -4.49 0.12 4.16
C VAL A 149 -4.98 -1.11 4.92
N LEU A 150 -4.70 -1.20 6.23
CA LEU A 150 -5.13 -2.33 7.06
C LEU A 150 -6.66 -2.43 7.18
N VAL A 151 -7.37 -1.30 7.16
CA VAL A 151 -8.83 -1.27 7.26
C VAL A 151 -9.51 -1.99 6.08
N PRO A 152 -9.18 -1.70 4.80
CA PRO A 152 -9.59 -2.52 3.66
C PRO A 152 -9.21 -4.00 3.79
N TYR A 153 -8.04 -4.34 4.35
CA TYR A 153 -7.63 -5.75 4.51
C TYR A 153 -8.55 -6.52 5.46
N ILE A 154 -9.00 -5.88 6.55
CA ILE A 154 -10.02 -6.45 7.44
C ILE A 154 -11.31 -6.74 6.67
N PHE A 155 -11.79 -5.77 5.88
CA PHE A 155 -13.01 -5.93 5.09
C PHE A 155 -12.88 -7.00 4.01
N VAL A 156 -11.73 -7.09 3.33
CA VAL A 156 -11.45 -8.13 2.33
C VAL A 156 -11.41 -9.51 2.98
N ALA A 157 -10.75 -9.66 4.13
CA ALA A 157 -10.69 -10.93 4.85
C ALA A 157 -12.08 -11.40 5.31
N ALA A 158 -12.89 -10.47 5.84
CA ALA A 158 -14.28 -10.75 6.23
C ALA A 158 -15.15 -11.08 5.02
N ALA A 159 -15.08 -10.29 3.95
CA ALA A 159 -15.83 -10.49 2.72
C ALA A 159 -15.48 -11.82 2.05
N TYR A 160 -14.22 -12.24 2.07
CA TYR A 160 -13.79 -13.53 1.55
C TYR A 160 -14.51 -14.70 2.22
N VAL A 161 -14.63 -14.67 3.56
CA VAL A 161 -15.35 -15.69 4.32
C VAL A 161 -16.85 -15.66 4.02
N ILE A 162 -17.46 -14.46 4.04
CA ILE A 162 -18.90 -14.27 3.81
C ILE A 162 -19.30 -14.76 2.41
N VAL A 163 -18.60 -14.31 1.36
CA VAL A 163 -18.93 -14.63 -0.03
C VAL A 163 -18.86 -16.14 -0.30
N ILE A 164 -17.90 -16.84 0.31
CA ILE A 164 -17.76 -18.29 0.12
C ILE A 164 -18.89 -19.06 0.81
N ILE A 165 -19.29 -18.63 2.01
CA ILE A 165 -20.43 -19.21 2.73
C ILE A 165 -21.72 -18.99 1.93
N GLU A 166 -21.98 -17.76 1.48
CA GLU A 166 -23.21 -17.41 0.75
C GLU A 166 -23.30 -18.10 -0.61
N LYS A 167 -22.22 -18.09 -1.40
CA LYS A 167 -22.20 -18.70 -2.73
C LYS A 167 -22.00 -20.22 -2.72
N LYS A 168 -21.85 -20.83 -1.54
CA LYS A 168 -21.58 -22.27 -1.33
C LYS A 168 -20.42 -22.79 -2.21
N LEU A 169 -19.41 -21.96 -2.45
CA LEU A 169 -18.26 -22.31 -3.27
C LEU A 169 -17.26 -23.14 -2.45
N HIS A 170 -16.65 -24.16 -3.06
CA HIS A 170 -15.58 -24.97 -2.44
C HIS A 170 -15.93 -25.57 -1.05
N PHE A 171 -17.12 -26.15 -0.89
CA PHE A 171 -17.59 -26.72 0.38
C PHE A 171 -16.64 -27.79 0.99
N ASN A 172 -15.85 -28.49 0.16
CA ASN A 172 -14.84 -29.46 0.63
C ASN A 172 -13.65 -28.83 1.37
N ASN A 173 -13.43 -27.52 1.29
CA ASN A 173 -12.29 -26.82 1.89
C ASN A 173 -12.71 -25.67 2.84
N VAL A 174 -13.95 -25.64 3.32
CA VAL A 174 -14.48 -24.55 4.17
C VAL A 174 -13.59 -24.27 5.38
N LEU A 175 -13.05 -25.31 6.02
CA LEU A 175 -12.12 -25.15 7.16
C LEU A 175 -10.84 -24.39 6.75
N LYS A 176 -10.22 -24.75 5.63
CA LYS A 176 -9.02 -24.07 5.13
C LYS A 176 -9.31 -22.61 4.77
N THR A 177 -10.44 -22.37 4.12
CA THR A 177 -10.91 -21.02 3.76
C THR A 177 -11.14 -20.16 4.99
N PHE A 178 -11.83 -20.70 5.99
CA PHE A 178 -12.10 -20.01 7.25
C PHE A 178 -10.82 -19.70 8.01
N LEU A 179 -9.88 -20.65 8.05
CA LEU A 179 -8.55 -20.46 8.65
C LEU A 179 -7.78 -19.33 7.95
N LEU A 180 -7.74 -19.33 6.61
CA LEU A 180 -7.04 -18.29 5.85
C LEU A 180 -7.65 -16.90 6.06
N GLY A 181 -8.98 -16.78 5.99
CA GLY A 181 -9.68 -15.52 6.24
C GLY A 181 -9.49 -15.02 7.66
N SER A 182 -9.61 -15.92 8.65
CA SER A 182 -9.40 -15.58 10.06
C SER A 182 -7.95 -15.17 10.35
N LEU A 183 -6.96 -15.81 9.72
CA LEU A 183 -5.55 -15.43 9.86
C LEU A 183 -5.28 -14.03 9.30
N GLY A 184 -5.80 -13.71 8.10
CA GLY A 184 -5.66 -12.37 7.52
C GLY A 184 -6.34 -11.28 8.36
N PHE A 185 -7.52 -11.59 8.90
CA PHE A 185 -8.24 -10.71 9.81
C PHE A 185 -7.48 -10.51 11.13
N ALA A 186 -7.03 -11.59 11.76
CA ALA A 186 -6.26 -11.54 13.01
C ALA A 186 -4.94 -10.80 12.84
N TYR A 187 -4.21 -11.01 11.74
CA TYR A 187 -2.99 -10.27 11.43
C TYR A 187 -3.26 -8.77 11.31
N SER A 188 -4.33 -8.39 10.60
CA SER A 188 -4.68 -6.98 10.42
C SER A 188 -5.05 -6.32 11.75
N LEU A 189 -5.80 -7.01 12.62
CA LEU A 189 -6.08 -6.54 13.98
C LEU A 189 -4.83 -6.40 14.84
N TRP A 190 -3.94 -7.40 14.78
CA TRP A 190 -2.67 -7.36 15.50
C TRP A 190 -1.78 -6.20 15.05
N ALA A 191 -1.72 -5.92 13.75
CA ALA A 191 -0.99 -4.79 13.20
C ALA A 191 -1.58 -3.43 13.63
N ILE A 192 -2.91 -3.31 13.68
CA ILE A 192 -3.57 -2.11 14.21
C ILE A 192 -3.27 -1.95 15.71
N PHE A 193 -3.28 -3.03 16.48
CA PHE A 193 -2.95 -2.99 17.91
C PHE A 193 -1.50 -2.53 18.16
N GLY A 194 -0.57 -2.85 17.26
CA GLY A 194 0.82 -2.38 17.32
C GLY A 194 1.04 -0.94 16.84
N THR A 195 0.01 -0.29 16.29
CA THR A 195 0.11 1.09 15.79
C THR A 195 -0.05 2.09 16.95
N PRO A 196 0.71 3.22 16.98
CA PRO A 196 0.57 4.23 18.03
C PRO A 196 -0.87 4.74 18.21
N SER A 197 -1.28 4.97 19.46
CA SER A 197 -2.66 5.39 19.81
C SER A 197 -3.09 6.66 19.09
N ASP A 198 -2.18 7.62 18.93
CA ASP A 198 -2.45 8.88 18.24
C ASP A 198 -2.79 8.61 16.77
N THR A 199 -2.01 7.76 16.09
CA THR A 199 -2.26 7.36 14.70
C THR A 199 -3.59 6.65 14.56
N VAL A 200 -3.96 5.77 15.50
CA VAL A 200 -5.26 5.09 15.49
C VAL A 200 -6.41 6.11 15.63
N PHE A 201 -6.26 7.08 16.53
CA PHE A 201 -7.25 8.13 16.73
C PHE A 201 -7.44 9.00 15.47
N TYR A 202 -6.35 9.52 14.90
CA TYR A 202 -6.43 10.33 13.67
C TYR A 202 -6.85 9.50 12.46
N GLY A 203 -6.47 8.23 12.39
CA GLY A 203 -6.94 7.28 11.38
C GLY A 203 -8.44 7.06 11.46
N PHE A 204 -8.99 6.92 12.66
CA PHE A 204 -10.42 6.85 12.88
C PHE A 204 -11.13 8.15 12.45
N LEU A 205 -10.59 9.32 12.80
CA LEU A 205 -11.11 10.61 12.32
C LEU A 205 -11.09 10.72 10.79
N LEU A 206 -10.01 10.24 10.14
CA LEU A 206 -9.89 10.22 8.69
C LEU A 206 -10.96 9.34 8.04
N LEU A 207 -11.25 8.17 8.61
CA LEU A 207 -12.35 7.31 8.16
C LEU A 207 -13.71 7.99 8.33
N LEU A 208 -13.94 8.64 9.48
CA LEU A 208 -15.16 9.42 9.72
C LEU A 208 -15.31 10.58 8.74
N ALA A 209 -14.23 11.25 8.36
CA ALA A 209 -14.24 12.31 7.35
C ALA A 209 -14.72 11.81 5.96
N GLY A 210 -14.64 10.51 5.70
CA GLY A 210 -15.25 9.88 4.53
C GLY A 210 -16.78 9.84 4.56
N ILE A 211 -17.41 9.86 5.74
CA ILE A 211 -18.88 9.76 5.89
C ILE A 211 -19.59 11.00 5.32
N PRO A 212 -19.22 12.25 5.68
CA PRO A 212 -19.82 13.44 5.06
C PRO A 212 -19.71 13.42 3.53
N PHE A 213 -18.55 13.00 3.00
CA PHE A 213 -18.35 12.87 1.55
C PHE A 213 -19.31 11.84 0.94
N TYR A 214 -19.47 10.68 1.57
CA TYR A 214 -20.41 9.66 1.15
C TYR A 214 -21.87 10.15 1.17
N VAL A 215 -22.28 10.83 2.25
CA VAL A 215 -23.64 11.38 2.40
C VAL A 215 -23.91 12.46 1.36
N LEU A 216 -23.00 13.42 1.17
CA LEU A 216 -23.11 14.45 0.13
C LEU A 216 -23.23 13.84 -1.27
N MET A 217 -22.47 12.77 -1.53
CA MET A 217 -22.54 12.07 -2.81
C MET A 217 -23.88 11.34 -3.01
N GLN A 218 -24.41 10.71 -1.95
CA GLN A 218 -25.70 10.02 -2.01
C GLN A 218 -26.86 11.01 -2.15
N TRP A 219 -26.78 12.17 -1.51
CA TRP A 219 -27.76 13.26 -1.66
C TRP A 219 -27.80 13.77 -3.10
N ASN A 220 -26.65 14.10 -3.69
CA ASN A 220 -26.56 14.54 -5.10
C ASN A 220 -27.03 13.51 -6.13
N LYS A 221 -27.13 12.22 -5.75
CA LYS A 221 -27.76 11.17 -6.57
C LYS A 221 -29.28 11.13 -6.44
N ARG A 222 -29.84 11.53 -5.29
CA ARG A 222 -31.29 11.54 -5.05
C ARG A 222 -31.98 12.76 -5.68
N GLU A 223 -31.25 13.85 -5.89
CA GLU A 223 -31.76 15.07 -6.55
C GLU A 223 -31.67 15.05 -8.09
N LYS A 224 -31.23 13.94 -8.69
CA LYS A 224 -31.20 13.72 -10.15
C LYS A 224 -32.07 12.54 -10.52
#